data_AF-A0A1E3QYE4-F1
#
_entry.id   AF-A0A1E3QYE4-F1
#
_cell.length_a   1.000
_cell.length_b   1.000
_cell.length_c   1.000
_cell.angle_alpha   90.00
_cell.angle_beta   90.00
_cell.angle_gamma   90.00
#
_symmetry.space_group_name_H-M   'P 1'
#
loop_
_entity.id
_entity.type
_entity.pdbx_description
1 polymer ?
#
loop_
_entity_poly.entity_id
_entity_poly.type
_entity_poly.pdbx_seq_one_letter_code
_entity_poly.pdbx_strand_id
1 'polypeptide(L)'
;MKRWTDGRSWSASRVSGSFLIYREMESSNGGTSSGSRDSTTYRYKNEGFIKQSFSLTTRMGDKFHLIAYTNMHNLTRAHSRDITRASGLISPLQDDRFGRLQLSPDVYPESILN
;
A
#
# COMPACT_ATOMS: atom_id res chain seq x y z
N MET A 1 -7.98 -11.81 -10.67
CA MET A 1 -6.86 -12.34 -9.84
C MET A 1 -7.33 -12.44 -8.39
N LYS A 2 -7.02 -13.52 -7.65
CA LYS A 2 -7.47 -13.69 -6.24
C LYS A 2 -6.48 -13.18 -5.20
N ARG A 3 -5.17 -13.24 -5.50
CA ARG A 3 -4.07 -12.79 -4.66
C ARG A 3 -3.00 -12.17 -5.53
N TRP A 4 -2.48 -11.02 -5.11
CA TRP A 4 -1.37 -10.34 -5.78
C TRP A 4 -0.04 -10.76 -5.16
N THR A 5 0.92 -11.16 -6.00
CA THR A 5 2.25 -11.63 -5.59
C THR A 5 3.33 -10.89 -6.37
N ASP A 6 4.29 -10.30 -5.66
CA ASP A 6 5.36 -9.46 -6.22
C ASP A 6 6.77 -9.96 -5.88
N GLY A 7 6.89 -11.14 -5.25
CA GLY A 7 8.17 -11.76 -4.89
C GLY A 7 8.90 -11.13 -3.70
N ARG A 8 8.32 -10.12 -3.02
CA ARG A 8 8.94 -9.47 -1.85
C ARG A 8 8.41 -10.04 -0.53
N SER A 9 9.22 -9.96 0.52
CA SER A 9 8.82 -10.29 1.89
C SER A 9 8.03 -9.13 2.50
N TRP A 10 6.81 -9.41 2.97
CA TRP A 10 5.89 -8.42 3.53
C TRP A 10 5.47 -8.80 4.95
N SER A 11 5.30 -7.79 5.80
CA SER A 11 4.75 -7.97 7.14
C SER A 11 3.33 -8.54 7.12
N ALA A 12 2.83 -8.98 8.27
CA ALA A 12 1.40 -9.15 8.46
C ALA A 12 0.65 -7.84 8.16
N SER A 13 -0.57 -7.95 7.64
CA SER A 13 -1.40 -6.80 7.28
C SER A 13 -1.83 -5.99 8.51
N ARG A 14 -1.86 -4.67 8.38
CA ARG A 14 -2.50 -3.74 9.32
C ARG A 14 -3.67 -3.03 8.63
N VAL A 15 -4.78 -2.81 9.33
CA VAL A 15 -5.96 -2.14 8.79
C VAL A 15 -5.84 -0.64 9.01
N SER A 16 -6.13 0.15 7.97
CA SER A 16 -6.23 1.61 8.05
C SER A 16 -7.40 2.06 7.16
N GLY A 17 -8.53 2.40 7.78
CA GLY A 17 -9.79 2.58 7.07
C GLY A 17 -10.12 1.32 6.24
N SER A 18 -10.41 1.53 4.96
CA SER A 18 -10.71 0.47 3.99
C SER A 18 -9.49 -0.23 3.40
N PHE A 19 -8.27 0.13 3.82
CA PHE A 19 -7.02 -0.39 3.26
C PHE A 19 -6.34 -1.41 4.18
N LEU A 20 -5.75 -2.44 3.58
CA LEU A 20 -4.73 -3.26 4.23
C LEU A 20 -3.34 -2.72 3.89
N ILE A 21 -2.48 -2.58 4.90
CA ILE A 21 -1.14 -2.02 4.79
C ILE A 21 -0.10 -3.08 5.16
N TYR A 22 0.97 -3.13 4.38
CA TYR A 22 2.09 -4.04 4.54
C TYR A 22 3.40 -3.26 4.49
N ARG A 23 4.37 -3.62 5.33
CA ARG A 23 5.74 -3.08 5.28
C ARG A 23 6.69 -4.13 4.74
N GLU A 24 7.59 -3.71 3.85
CA GLU A 24 8.61 -4.60 3.31
C GLU A 24 9.59 -5.02 4.42
N MET A 25 9.93 -6.31 4.40
CA MET A 25 10.85 -6.93 5.35
C MET A 25 12.07 -7.46 4.60
N GLU A 26 13.17 -7.59 5.31
CA GLU A 26 14.35 -8.34 4.85
C GLU A 26 14.43 -9.64 5.64
N SER A 27 14.90 -10.69 4.96
CA SER A 27 15.29 -11.93 5.63
C SER A 27 16.67 -11.73 6.23
N SER A 28 16.84 -12.03 7.51
CA SER A 28 18.12 -11.93 8.23
C SER A 28 19.14 -13.00 7.80
N ASN A 29 19.48 -13.12 6.52
CA ASN A 29 20.42 -14.15 6.05
C ASN A 29 21.57 -13.49 5.29
N GLY A 30 22.71 -13.25 5.98
CA GLY A 30 23.92 -12.79 5.28
C GLY A 30 25.09 -12.24 6.11
N GLY A 31 25.29 -12.63 7.37
CA GLY A 31 26.48 -12.26 8.14
C GLY A 31 26.96 -13.37 9.05
N THR A 32 27.81 -14.26 8.51
CA THR A 32 28.85 -15.03 9.19
C THR A 32 28.71 -15.27 10.72
N SER A 33 27.93 -16.26 11.17
CA SER A 33 28.20 -16.96 12.43
C SER A 33 27.40 -18.26 12.58
N SER A 34 28.12 -19.38 12.51
CA SER A 34 27.91 -20.63 13.26
C SER A 34 26.50 -21.00 13.71
N GLY A 35 25.92 -22.03 13.07
CA GLY A 35 25.40 -23.20 13.78
C GLY A 35 24.15 -23.10 14.66
N SER A 36 23.41 -21.99 14.72
CA SER A 36 22.14 -21.94 15.45
C SER A 36 20.94 -22.11 14.50
N ARG A 37 20.18 -23.19 14.70
CA ARG A 37 19.00 -23.59 13.92
C ARG A 37 17.71 -22.85 14.29
N ASP A 38 17.78 -21.69 14.94
CA ASP A 38 16.58 -21.10 15.53
C ASP A 38 16.42 -19.61 15.21
N SER A 39 15.23 -19.27 14.70
CA SER A 39 14.73 -17.92 14.39
C SER A 39 15.38 -17.19 13.20
N THR A 40 14.85 -17.41 11.99
CA THR A 40 14.92 -16.38 10.93
C THR A 40 14.17 -15.15 11.45
N THR A 41 14.89 -14.13 11.89
CA THR A 41 14.29 -12.90 12.40
C THR A 41 13.89 -12.01 11.23
N TYR A 42 12.59 -11.86 10.99
CA TYR A 42 12.10 -10.90 10.02
C TYR A 42 12.13 -9.50 10.63
N ARG A 43 12.85 -8.58 9.98
CA ARG A 43 12.95 -7.18 10.40
C ARG A 43 12.46 -6.25 9.30
N TYR A 44 11.87 -5.12 9.69
CA TYR A 44 11.48 -4.08 8.73
C TYR A 44 12.72 -3.48 8.10
N LYS A 45 12.69 -3.29 6.78
CA LYS A 45 13.75 -2.56 6.08
C LYS A 45 13.65 -1.08 6.43
N ASN A 46 14.79 -0.45 6.71
CA ASN A 46 14.85 0.97 7.11
C ASN A 46 14.22 1.89 6.04
N GLU A 47 14.49 1.60 4.77
CA GLU A 47 13.93 2.29 3.58
C GLU A 47 13.02 1.37 2.77
N GLY A 48 12.27 0.50 3.46
CA GLY A 48 11.39 -0.48 2.85
C GLY A 48 10.19 0.15 2.15
N PHE A 49 9.67 -0.57 1.16
CA PHE A 49 8.39 -0.20 0.57
C PHE A 49 7.22 -0.41 1.54
N ILE A 50 6.19 0.38 1.33
CA ILE A 50 4.87 0.18 1.90
C ILE A 50 3.95 -0.22 0.76
N LYS A 51 3.21 -1.31 0.95
CA LYS A 51 2.14 -1.72 0.05
C LYS A 51 0.80 -1.49 0.72
N GLN A 52 -0.11 -0.86 0.00
CA GLN A 52 -1.50 -0.72 0.40
C GLN A 52 -2.37 -1.48 -0.59
N SER A 53 -3.36 -2.20 -0.08
CA SER A 53 -4.35 -2.86 -0.92
C SER A 53 -5.75 -2.46 -0.54
N PHE A 54 -6.59 -2.28 -1.56
CA PHE A 54 -8.01 -2.04 -1.43
C PHE A 54 -8.76 -2.96 -2.41
N SER A 55 -9.95 -3.40 -2.03
CA SER A 55 -10.80 -4.23 -2.89
C SER A 55 -12.19 -3.68 -2.90
N LEU A 56 -12.80 -3.70 -4.08
CA LEU A 56 -14.10 -3.13 -4.36
C LEU A 56 -14.93 -4.15 -5.13
N THR A 57 -16.17 -4.36 -4.69
CA THR A 57 -17.17 -5.07 -5.50
C THR A 57 -18.21 -4.04 -5.96
N THR A 58 -18.41 -3.92 -7.28
CA THR A 58 -19.46 -3.04 -7.84
C THR A 58 -20.84 -3.58 -7.52
N ARG A 59 -21.87 -2.77 -7.76
CA ARG A 59 -23.26 -3.21 -7.63
C ARG A 59 -23.59 -4.37 -8.59
N MET A 60 -22.91 -4.43 -9.73
CA MET A 60 -23.03 -5.51 -10.72
C MET A 60 -22.27 -6.79 -10.34
N GLY A 61 -21.52 -6.78 -9.23
CA GLY A 61 -20.77 -7.94 -8.75
C GLY A 61 -19.33 -8.02 -9.24
N ASP A 62 -18.87 -7.07 -10.06
CA ASP A 62 -17.49 -7.03 -10.54
C ASP A 62 -16.52 -6.72 -9.41
N LYS A 63 -15.41 -7.46 -9.37
CA LYS A 63 -14.40 -7.33 -8.32
C LYS A 63 -13.16 -6.64 -8.85
N PHE A 64 -12.86 -5.48 -8.27
CA PHE A 64 -11.65 -4.70 -8.52
C PHE A 64 -10.69 -4.83 -7.34
N HIS A 65 -9.41 -4.97 -7.65
CA HIS A 65 -8.34 -4.98 -6.67
C HIS A 65 -7.34 -3.88 -7.01
N LEU A 66 -7.10 -2.97 -6.07
CA LEU A 66 -6.08 -1.94 -6.17
C LEU A 66 -4.91 -2.33 -5.28
N ILE A 67 -3.70 -2.36 -5.86
CA ILE A 67 -2.45 -2.51 -5.14
C ILE A 67 -1.60 -1.27 -5.41
N ALA A 68 -1.31 -0.50 -4.37
CA ALA A 68 -0.50 0.70 -4.45
C ALA A 68 0.79 0.52 -3.65
N TYR A 69 1.89 1.03 -4.21
CA TYR A 69 3.21 0.99 -3.59
C TYR A 69 3.70 2.40 -3.33
N THR A 70 4.26 2.60 -2.15
CA THR A 70 4.91 3.84 -1.74
C THR A 70 6.08 3.51 -0.83
N ASN A 71 6.73 4.52 -0.26
CA ASN A 71 7.72 4.36 0.79
C ASN A 71 7.33 5.20 2.00
N MET A 72 8.00 5.01 3.12
CA MET A 72 7.69 5.75 4.35
C MET A 72 7.84 7.26 4.17
N HIS A 73 8.83 7.71 3.40
CA HIS A 73 9.05 9.12 3.11
C HIS A 73 7.86 9.76 2.38
N ASN A 74 7.36 9.13 1.32
CA ASN A 74 6.19 9.61 0.59
C ASN A 74 4.90 9.47 1.40
N LEU A 75 4.77 8.43 2.23
CA LEU A 75 3.59 8.25 3.08
C LEU A 75 3.50 9.33 4.16
N THR A 76 4.58 9.58 4.89
CA THR A 76 4.62 10.64 5.92
C THR A 76 4.37 12.01 5.30
N ARG A 77 4.90 12.24 4.10
CA ARG A 77 4.67 13.47 3.34
C ARG A 77 3.25 13.63 2.78
N ALA A 78 2.59 12.54 2.37
CA ALA A 78 1.18 12.61 1.97
C ALA A 78 0.25 12.97 3.15
N HIS A 79 0.66 12.63 4.38
CA HIS A 79 -0.08 13.01 5.59
C HIS A 79 0.26 14.44 6.06
N SER A 80 1.45 14.96 5.76
CA SER A 80 1.76 16.37 5.99
C SER A 80 1.20 17.21 4.85
N ARG A 81 0.35 18.21 5.14
CA ARG A 81 -0.22 19.13 4.13
C ARG A 81 0.83 20.05 3.46
N ASP A 82 2.12 19.74 3.58
CA ASP A 82 3.22 20.60 3.14
C ASP A 82 3.65 20.27 1.71
N ILE A 83 3.07 21.03 0.79
CA ILE A 83 3.12 20.85 -0.67
C ILE A 83 4.45 21.38 -1.27
N THR A 84 5.31 22.02 -0.50
CA THR A 84 6.30 22.99 -1.02
C THR A 84 7.60 22.44 -1.66
N ARG A 85 7.77 21.13 -1.92
CA ARG A 85 8.96 20.61 -2.64
C ARG A 85 8.66 19.54 -3.70
N ALA A 86 9.00 19.82 -4.95
CA ALA A 86 8.51 19.17 -6.17
C ALA A 86 9.14 17.79 -6.54
N SER A 87 9.24 16.83 -5.61
CA SER A 87 9.81 15.50 -5.95
C SER A 87 9.22 14.32 -5.16
N GLY A 88 7.89 14.23 -5.05
CA GLY A 88 7.19 13.13 -4.38
C GLY A 88 5.93 12.70 -5.12
N LEU A 89 5.42 11.50 -4.81
CA LEU A 89 4.14 11.02 -5.35
C LEU A 89 3.01 11.95 -4.90
N ILE A 90 2.16 12.38 -5.83
CA ILE A 90 0.97 13.20 -5.55
C ILE A 90 -0.24 12.32 -5.31
N SER A 91 -1.18 12.80 -4.48
CA SER A 91 -2.48 12.15 -4.34
C SER A 91 -3.27 12.28 -5.65
N PRO A 92 -4.03 11.27 -6.09
CA PRO A 92 -4.92 11.39 -7.25
C PRO A 92 -5.92 12.54 -7.12
N LEU A 93 -6.36 12.91 -5.91
CA LEU A 93 -7.22 14.08 -5.71
C LEU A 93 -6.54 15.41 -6.07
N GLN A 94 -5.22 15.46 -6.02
CA GLN A 94 -4.41 16.65 -6.34
C GLN A 94 -3.87 16.63 -7.77
N ASP A 95 -4.10 15.54 -8.52
CA ASP A 95 -3.72 15.43 -9.93
C ASP A 95 -4.87 15.93 -10.80
N ASP A 96 -4.63 16.93 -11.65
CA ASP A 96 -5.66 17.53 -12.50
C ASP A 96 -6.38 16.53 -13.41
N ARG A 97 -5.73 15.40 -13.73
CA ARG A 97 -6.33 14.33 -14.55
C ARG A 97 -7.36 13.50 -13.80
N PHE A 98 -7.25 13.44 -12.48
CA PHE A 98 -8.07 12.56 -11.63
C PHE A 98 -8.94 13.32 -10.62
N GLY A 99 -8.57 14.54 -10.25
CA GLY A 99 -9.29 15.35 -9.26
C GLY A 99 -10.72 15.72 -9.66
N ARG A 100 -11.10 15.52 -10.94
CA ARG A 100 -12.46 15.74 -11.45
C ARG A 100 -13.23 14.45 -11.73
N LEU A 101 -12.68 13.29 -11.38
CA LEU A 101 -13.36 12.01 -11.60
C LEU A 101 -14.59 11.90 -10.68
N GLN A 102 -15.76 11.80 -11.30
CA GLN A 102 -17.03 11.58 -10.61
C GLN A 102 -17.37 10.09 -10.65
N LEU A 103 -17.51 9.47 -9.49
CA LEU A 103 -17.88 8.06 -9.38
C LEU A 103 -19.41 7.95 -9.45
N SER A 104 -19.93 7.13 -10.37
CA SER A 104 -21.38 6.96 -10.53
C SER A 104 -21.96 6.08 -9.41
N PRO A 105 -23.06 6.52 -8.75
CA PRO A 105 -23.76 5.71 -7.75
C PRO A 105 -24.42 4.46 -8.34
N ASP A 106 -24.66 4.42 -9.65
CA ASP A 106 -25.22 3.26 -10.34
C ASP A 106 -24.23 2.09 -10.40
N VAL A 107 -22.93 2.39 -10.40
CA VAL A 107 -21.85 1.41 -10.52
C VAL A 107 -21.26 1.07 -9.16
N TYR A 108 -21.00 2.09 -8.35
CA TYR A 108 -20.26 1.98 -7.10
C TYR A 108 -21.19 1.97 -5.87
N PRO A 109 -20.85 1.20 -4.83
CA PRO A 109 -21.63 1.19 -3.59
C PRO A 109 -21.42 2.49 -2.80
N GLU A 110 -22.44 2.90 -2.04
CA GLU A 110 -22.42 4.11 -1.19
C GLU A 110 -21.23 4.17 -0.24
N SER A 111 -20.72 3.02 0.21
CA SER A 111 -19.58 2.95 1.13
C SER A 111 -18.29 3.54 0.56
N ILE A 112 -18.21 3.78 -0.75
CA ILE A 112 -17.03 4.32 -1.45
C ILE A 112 -17.27 5.74 -1.98
N LEU A 113 -18.49 6.26 -1.92
CA LEU A 113 -18.86 7.56 -2.49
C LEU A 113 -18.79 8.73 -1.48
N ASN A 114 -18.46 8.46 -0.22
CA ASN A 114 -18.42 9.43 0.88
C ASN A 114 -17.01 9.97 1.16
#